data_AF-A0A821KBN1-F1
#
_entry.id   AF-A0A821KBN1-F1
#
_cell.length_a   1.000
_cell.length_b   1.000
_cell.length_c   1.000
_cell.angle_alpha   90.00
_cell.angle_beta   90.00
_cell.angle_gamma   90.00
#
_symmetry.space_group_name_H-M   'P 1'
#
loop_
_entity.id
_entity.type
_entity.pdbx_description
1 polymer ?
#
loop_
_entity_poly.entity_id
_entity_poly.type
_entity_poly.pdbx_seq_one_letter_code
_entity_poly.pdbx_strand_id
1 'polypeptide(L)' 'MRKKIENIFAIAHHHNHDCLVLSAFGCGAFRNPPTHVAKIFKSVIKQYAGFFEHIYFAIIDDHNTGLDFNPNGNYR' A
#
# COMPACT_ATOMS: atom_id res chain seq x y z
N MET A 1 -5.59 -6.32 -8.64
CA MET A 1 -4.96 -5.50 -7.58
C MET A 1 -5.07 -4.00 -7.87
N ARG A 2 -4.52 -3.49 -8.98
CA ARG A 2 -4.54 -2.05 -9.36
C ARG A 2 -5.86 -1.31 -9.10
N LYS A 3 -6.98 -1.74 -9.69
CA LYS A 3 -8.30 -1.10 -9.50
C LYS A 3 -8.72 -0.97 -8.03
N LYS A 4 -8.34 -1.93 -7.17
CA LYS A 4 -8.65 -1.85 -5.73
C LYS A 4 -7.87 -0.71 -5.07
N ILE A 5 -6.60 -0.54 -5.43
CA ILE A 5 -5.75 0.55 -4.92
C ILE A 5 -6.23 1.90 -5.47
N GLU A 6 -6.57 1.98 -6.76
CA GLU A 6 -7.15 3.21 -7.36
C GLU A 6 -8.44 3.62 -6.64
N ASN A 7 -9.31 2.67 -6.31
CA ASN A 7 -10.54 2.96 -5.58
C ASN A 7 -10.28 3.51 -4.17
N ILE A 8 -9.24 3.05 -3.46
CA ILE A 8 -8.87 3.62 -2.14
C ILE A 8 -8.59 5.12 -2.28
N PHE A 9 -7.81 5.50 -3.30
CA PHE A 9 -7.45 6.91 -3.55
C PHE A 9 -8.65 7.72 -4.05
N ALA A 10 -9.46 7.15 -4.95
CA ALA A 10 -10.65 7.81 -5.48
C ALA A 10 -11.68 8.12 -4.38
N ILE A 11 -11.93 7.15 -3.49
CA ILE A 11 -12.84 7.34 -2.35
C ILE A 11 -12.29 8.41 -1.40
N ALA A 12 -11.00 8.33 -1.05
CA ALA A 12 -10.41 9.30 -0.15
C ALA A 12 -10.43 10.73 -0.71
N HIS A 13 -10.14 10.87 -2.01
CA HIS A 13 -10.25 12.15 -2.71
C HIS A 13 -11.69 12.67 -2.73
N HIS A 14 -12.66 11.81 -3.08
CA HIS A 14 -14.09 12.17 -3.11
C HIS A 14 -14.60 12.67 -1.75
N HIS A 15 -14.07 12.15 -0.66
CA HIS A 15 -14.42 12.55 0.71
C HIS A 15 -13.54 13.66 1.28
N ASN A 16 -12.70 14.30 0.46
CA ASN A 16 -11.81 15.40 0.86
C ASN A 16 -10.86 15.03 2.02
N HIS A 17 -10.37 13.79 2.06
CA HIS A 17 -9.27 13.44 2.94
C HIS A 17 -7.97 13.98 2.37
N ASP A 18 -7.17 14.64 3.21
CA ASP A 18 -5.85 15.18 2.90
C ASP A 18 -4.73 14.17 3.22
N CYS A 19 -4.99 13.21 4.10
CA CYS A 19 -4.01 12.22 4.56
C CYS A 19 -4.47 10.78 4.33
N LEU A 20 -3.52 9.91 3.97
CA LEU A 20 -3.74 8.46 3.87
C LEU A 20 -2.78 7.71 4.80
N VAL A 21 -3.31 6.76 5.57
CA VAL A 21 -2.51 5.74 6.26
C VAL A 21 -2.82 4.39 5.64
N LEU A 22 -1.80 3.79 5.02
CA LEU A 22 -1.89 2.58 4.22
C LEU A 22 -1.04 1.46 4.85
N SER A 23 -1.18 0.24 4.35
CA SER A 23 -0.44 -0.94 4.80
C SER A 23 0.14 -1.73 3.61
N ALA A 24 0.86 -2.81 3.89
CA ALA A 24 1.29 -3.78 2.88
C ALA A 24 0.09 -4.59 2.36
N PHE A 25 -0.78 -3.95 1.57
CA PHE A 25 -2.11 -4.43 1.23
C PHE A 25 -2.10 -5.84 0.63
N GLY A 26 -2.59 -6.79 1.43
CA GLY A 26 -2.68 -8.21 1.06
C GLY A 26 -1.34 -8.95 0.97
N CYS A 27 -0.24 -8.44 1.52
CA CYS A 27 1.08 -9.08 1.42
C CYS A 27 1.35 -10.14 2.50
N GLY A 28 0.52 -10.22 3.56
CA GLY A 28 0.58 -11.26 4.59
C GLY A 28 -0.18 -12.53 4.19
N ALA A 29 -1.27 -12.85 4.88
CA ALA A 29 -2.08 -14.06 4.66
C ALA A 29 -2.51 -14.30 3.19
N PHE A 30 -2.74 -13.23 2.42
CA PHE A 30 -3.13 -13.32 1.01
C PHE A 30 -1.95 -13.46 0.03
N ARG A 31 -0.71 -13.46 0.53
CA ARG A 31 0.53 -13.76 -0.21
C ARG A 31 0.71 -12.94 -1.49
N ASN A 32 0.21 -11.70 -1.54
CA ASN A 32 0.53 -10.83 -2.67
C ASN A 32 2.02 -10.45 -2.63
N PRO A 33 2.75 -10.47 -3.75
CA PRO A 33 4.17 -10.12 -3.74
C PRO A 33 4.37 -8.66 -3.30
N PRO A 34 5.10 -8.38 -2.20
CA PRO A 34 5.22 -7.02 -1.65
C PRO A 34 5.74 -6.00 -2.68
N THR A 35 6.78 -6.37 -3.43
CA THR A 35 7.38 -5.53 -4.48
C THR A 35 6.38 -5.20 -5.60
N HIS A 36 5.47 -6.12 -5.93
CA HIS A 36 4.44 -5.88 -6.95
C HIS A 36 3.39 -4.89 -6.45
N VAL A 37 2.90 -5.08 -5.22
CA VAL A 37 1.92 -4.19 -4.57
C VAL A 37 2.51 -2.78 -4.40
N ALA A 38 3.75 -2.66 -3.92
CA ALA A 38 4.45 -1.39 -3.78
C ALA A 38 4.61 -0.64 -5.11
N LYS A 39 4.92 -1.34 -6.22
CA LYS A 39 5.00 -0.73 -7.56
C LYS A 39 3.65 -0.19 -8.02
N ILE A 40 2.55 -0.87 -7.70
CA ILE A 40 1.20 -0.38 -8.02
C ILE A 40 0.90 0.87 -7.20
N PHE A 41 1.12 0.86 -5.88
CA PHE A 41 0.95 2.06 -5.05
C PHE A 41 1.79 3.24 -5.58
N LYS A 42 3.05 3.02 -5.93
CA LYS A 42 3.91 4.05 -6.54
C LYS A 42 3.30 4.66 -7.80
N SER A 43 2.68 3.84 -8.66
CA SER A 43 2.02 4.32 -9.88
C SER A 43 0.75 5.13 -9.56
N VAL A 44 -0.03 4.70 -8.58
CA VAL A 44 -1.29 5.39 -8.21
C VAL A 44 -0.99 6.68 -7.45
N ILE A 45 0.00 6.69 -6.55
CA ILE A 45 0.45 7.92 -5.87
C ILE A 45 0.84 8.99 -6.89
N LYS A 46 1.54 8.61 -7.98
CA LYS A 46 1.87 9.55 -9.06
C LYS A 46 0.63 10.08 -9.80
N GLN A 47 -0.39 9.23 -10.01
CA GLN A 47 -1.64 9.64 -10.63
C GLN A 47 -2.41 10.64 -9.75
N TYR A 48 -2.30 10.51 -8.42
CA TYR A 48 -2.92 11.39 -7.43
C TYR A 48 -1.92 12.39 -6.84
N ALA A 49 -0.89 12.79 -7.60
CA ALA A 49 0.07 13.79 -7.13
C ALA A 49 -0.65 15.11 -6.81
N GLY A 50 -0.42 15.64 -5.60
CA GLY A 50 -1.01 16.91 -5.14
C GLY A 50 -2.41 16.81 -4.52
N PHE A 51 -3.03 15.64 -4.49
CA PHE A 51 -4.35 15.47 -3.85
C PHE A 51 -4.28 15.19 -2.34
N PHE A 52 -3.16 14.67 -1.86
CA PHE A 52 -2.94 14.35 -0.45
C PHE A 52 -1.69 15.07 0.05
N GLU A 53 -1.78 15.69 1.22
CA GLU A 53 -0.65 16.32 1.91
C GLU A 53 0.33 15.23 2.41
N HIS A 54 -0.22 14.14 2.95
CA HIS A 54 0.57 13.05 3.51
C HIS A 54 0.06 11.67 3.14
N ILE A 55 0.97 10.77 2.81
CA ILE A 55 0.69 9.34 2.58
C ILE A 55 1.71 8.53 3.39
N TYR A 56 1.23 7.87 4.44
CA TYR A 56 2.03 7.02 5.32
C TYR A 56 1.78 5.55 5.02
N PHE A 57 2.83 4.74 5.04
CA PHE A 57 2.73 3.28 5.03
C PHE A 57 3.08 2.75 6.42
N ALA A 58 2.05 2.41 7.20
CA ALA A 58 2.21 1.76 8.50
C ALA A 58 2.32 0.23 8.28
N ILE A 59 3.55 -0.25 8.12
CA ILE A 59 3.84 -1.67 7.91
C ILE A 59 4.53 -2.22 9.15
N ILE A 60 3.86 -3.17 9.80
CA ILE A 60 4.35 -3.86 10.98
C ILE A 60 4.75 -5.29 10.60
N ASP A 61 5.78 -5.81 11.27
CA ASP A 61 6.11 -7.22 11.16
C ASP A 61 5.15 -8.05 12.02
N ASP A 62 4.65 -9.15 11.46
CA ASP A 62 3.77 -10.10 12.15
C ASP A 62 4.27 -11.54 11.94
N HIS A 63 3.43 -12.54 12.25
CA HIS A 63 3.76 -13.95 12.05
C HIS A 63 3.88 -14.36 10.56
N ASN A 64 3.62 -13.47 9.61
CA ASN A 64 3.82 -13.67 8.16
C ASN A 64 5.14 -13.06 7.65
N THR A 65 5.89 -12.34 8.50
CA THR A 65 7.19 -11.76 8.15
C THR A 65 8.27 -12.86 8.07
N GLY A 66 9.12 -12.81 7.04
CA GLY A 66 10.30 -13.69 6.93
C GLY A 66 9.99 -15.12 6.47
N LEU A 67 8.74 -15.41 6.09
CA LEU A 67 8.36 -16.69 5.49
C LEU A 67 8.80 -16.76 4.02
N ASP A 68 8.75 -17.95 3.41
CA ASP A 68 9.20 -18.20 2.02
C ASP A 68 8.62 -17.21 0.98
N PHE A 69 7.39 -16.73 1.20
CA PHE A 69 6.70 -15.79 0.32
C PHE A 69 6.91 -14.32 0.68
N ASN A 70 7.56 -14.02 1.81
CA ASN A 70 7.97 -12.69 2.26
C ASN A 70 9.36 -12.74 2.96
N PRO A 71 10.42 -13.22 2.29
CA PRO A 71 11.68 -13.56 2.93
C PRO A 71 12.42 -12.31 3.45
N ASN A 72 12.18 -11.15 2.83
CA ASN A 72 12.83 -9.90 3.21
C ASN A 72 12.10 -9.18 4.35
N GLY A 73 10.87 -9.59 4.68
CA GLY A 73 10.04 -8.86 5.62
C GLY A 73 9.87 -7.38 5.25
N ASN A 74 9.82 -6.52 6.25
CA ASN A 74 9.94 -5.08 6.06
C ASN A 74 11.40 -4.68 5.85
N TYR A 75 11.65 -3.83 4.84
CA TYR A 75 12.96 -3.22 4.62
C TYR A 75 13.33 -2.36 5.84
N ARG A 76 14.48 -2.66 6.47
CA ARG A 76 15.07 -1.87 7.55
C ARG A 76 16.04 -0.83 7.01
#